data_AF-A0A7S2P2A7-F1
#
_entry.id   AF-A0A7S2P2A7-F1
#
_cell.length_a   1.000
_cell.length_b   1.000
_cell.length_c   1.000
_cell.angle_alpha   90.00
_cell.angle_beta   90.00
_cell.angle_gamma   90.00
#
_symmetry.space_group_name_H-M   'P 1'
#
loop_
_entity.id
_entity.type
_entity.pdbx_description
1 polymer ?
#
loop_
_entity_poly.entity_id
_entity_poly.type
_entity_poly.pdbx_seq_one_letter_code
_entity_poly.pdbx_strand_id
1 'polypeptide(L)'
;GIDGLVSKATSEKNAVARDLHFFSVNSRPVELPKVSRAISEAWRSFDSSGKRPACVLRFRLPNEMYDVNISPDKREVLLSEEAAICNRLRDNLIDLWSQSNGVFVENEVEAMSNRAAPQPAVVAVSSAAQNMLRLQQFSAISSREISAP
;
A
#
# COMPACT_ATOMS: atom_id res chain seq x y z
N GLY A 1 -1.36 -11.30 6.44
CA GLY A 1 -0.26 -10.29 6.46
C GLY A 1 -0.44 -9.31 5.30
N ILE A 2 0.08 -8.09 5.42
CA ILE A 2 -0.02 -7.04 4.39
C ILE A 2 1.40 -6.64 3.98
N ASP A 3 1.65 -6.50 2.69
CA ASP A 3 2.91 -6.03 2.10
C ASP A 3 2.64 -5.19 0.87
N GLY A 4 3.58 -4.36 0.46
CA GLY A 4 3.42 -3.54 -0.74
C GLY A 4 3.90 -2.13 -0.54
N LEU A 5 3.69 -1.25 -1.52
CA LEU A 5 4.28 0.07 -1.56
C LEU A 5 3.28 1.20 -1.21
N VAL A 6 3.74 2.30 -0.58
CA VAL A 6 2.92 3.50 -0.27
C VAL A 6 3.71 4.79 -0.46
N SER A 7 3.12 5.86 -0.99
CA SER A 7 3.84 7.11 -1.23
C SER A 7 4.24 7.86 0.05
N LYS A 8 5.31 8.67 -0.07
CA LYS A 8 5.77 9.61 0.97
C LYS A 8 4.88 10.84 1.02
N ALA A 9 4.72 11.41 2.22
CA ALA A 9 4.12 12.74 2.37
C ALA A 9 5.16 13.76 1.90
N THR A 10 5.06 14.11 0.61
CA THR A 10 5.99 15.05 -0.03
C THR A 10 5.39 16.45 -0.01
N SER A 11 6.19 17.44 0.41
CA SER A 11 5.81 18.85 0.36
C SER A 11 5.90 19.45 -1.06
N GLU A 12 6.17 18.63 -2.08
CA GLU A 12 6.30 19.08 -3.46
C GLU A 12 4.98 19.65 -3.98
N LYS A 13 5.00 20.95 -4.25
CA LYS A 13 3.82 21.70 -4.71
C LYS A 13 3.22 21.14 -6.01
N ASN A 14 4.04 20.57 -6.89
CA ASN A 14 3.63 20.09 -8.21
C ASN A 14 3.32 18.59 -8.29
N ALA A 15 3.40 17.84 -7.18
CA ALA A 15 2.99 16.44 -7.21
C ALA A 15 1.49 16.36 -7.55
N VAL A 16 1.16 15.71 -8.66
CA VAL A 16 -0.23 15.50 -9.09
C VAL A 16 -0.89 14.55 -8.08
N ALA A 17 -1.95 15.01 -7.42
CA ALA A 17 -2.81 14.15 -6.62
C ALA A 17 -3.45 13.12 -7.55
N ARG A 18 -2.99 11.87 -7.50
CA ARG A 18 -3.67 10.77 -8.17
C ARG A 18 -4.06 9.76 -7.11
N ASP A 19 -5.36 9.48 -7.03
CA ASP A 19 -5.91 8.44 -6.17
C ASP A 19 -5.55 7.07 -6.78
N LEU A 20 -4.30 6.65 -6.57
CA LEU A 20 -3.72 5.46 -7.15
C LEU A 20 -3.66 4.38 -6.08
N HIS A 21 -4.77 3.69 -5.90
CA HIS A 21 -4.87 2.58 -4.97
C HIS A 21 -5.01 1.27 -5.75
N PHE A 22 -3.97 0.45 -5.71
CA PHE A 22 -3.98 -0.89 -6.30
C PHE A 22 -3.94 -1.92 -5.18
N PHE A 23 -4.93 -2.81 -5.16
CA PHE A 23 -5.01 -3.87 -4.16
C PHE A 23 -4.98 -5.24 -4.80
N SER A 24 -4.39 -6.19 -4.09
CA SER A 24 -4.48 -7.59 -4.45
C SER A 24 -4.69 -8.48 -3.22
N VAL A 25 -5.48 -9.54 -3.35
CA VAL A 25 -5.63 -10.59 -2.33
C VAL A 25 -5.10 -11.89 -2.91
N ASN A 26 -4.08 -12.48 -2.29
CA ASN A 26 -3.46 -13.76 -2.71
C ASN A 26 -3.16 -13.88 -4.22
N SER A 27 -2.73 -12.78 -4.86
CA SER A 27 -2.41 -12.66 -6.31
C SER A 27 -3.57 -12.31 -7.24
N ARG A 28 -4.75 -11.99 -6.72
CA ARG A 28 -5.86 -11.44 -7.52
C ARG A 28 -5.96 -9.93 -7.34
N PRO A 29 -5.94 -9.12 -8.42
CA PRO A 29 -6.31 -7.71 -8.33
C PRO A 29 -7.76 -7.58 -7.88
N VAL A 30 -8.01 -6.73 -6.88
CA VAL A 30 -9.33 -6.55 -6.28
C VAL A 30 -9.60 -5.08 -5.98
N GLU A 31 -10.87 -4.72 -5.92
CA GLU A 31 -11.31 -3.42 -5.43
C GLU A 31 -11.65 -3.51 -3.94
N LEU A 32 -11.04 -2.65 -3.12
CA LEU A 32 -11.28 -2.61 -1.67
C LEU A 32 -11.62 -1.17 -1.26
N PRO A 33 -12.87 -0.72 -1.47
CA PRO A 33 -13.26 0.67 -1.25
C PRO A 33 -13.14 1.11 0.23
N LYS A 34 -13.40 0.22 1.19
CA LYS A 34 -13.25 0.56 2.62
C LYS A 34 -11.78 0.71 3.03
N VAL A 35 -10.91 -0.12 2.47
CA VAL A 35 -9.45 -0.01 2.64
C VAL A 35 -8.96 1.31 2.03
N SER A 36 -9.36 1.63 0.80
CA SER A 36 -9.05 2.91 0.13
C SER A 36 -9.43 4.11 0.99
N ARG A 37 -10.63 4.08 1.59
CA ARG A 37 -11.11 5.11 2.51
C ARG A 37 -10.25 5.19 3.78
N ALA A 38 -9.93 4.05 4.40
CA ALA A 38 -9.10 4.02 5.62
C ALA A 38 -7.71 4.62 5.39
N ILE A 39 -7.08 4.34 4.24
CA ILE A 39 -5.79 4.92 3.84
C ILE A 39 -5.93 6.44 3.67
N SER A 40 -6.95 6.89 2.95
CA SER A 40 -7.21 8.32 2.72
C SER A 40 -7.45 9.08 4.03
N GLU A 41 -8.15 8.47 4.98
CA GLU A 41 -8.40 9.07 6.30
C GLU A 41 -7.14 9.13 7.16
N ALA A 42 -6.29 8.09 7.16
CA ALA A 42 -5.01 8.12 7.87
C ALA A 42 -4.08 9.22 7.31
N TRP A 43 -4.07 9.38 5.99
CA TRP A 43 -3.21 10.34 5.30
C TRP A 43 -3.49 11.80 5.63
N ARG A 44 -4.75 12.14 5.88
CA ARG A 44 -5.18 13.54 6.16
C ARG A 44 -4.47 14.17 7.35
N SER A 45 -3.95 13.36 8.27
CA SER A 45 -3.16 13.83 9.41
C SER A 45 -1.73 14.24 9.04
N PHE A 46 -1.21 13.78 7.89
CA PHE A 46 0.16 14.00 7.43
C PHE A 46 0.28 14.98 6.27
N ASP A 47 -0.77 15.10 5.44
CA ASP A 47 -0.80 16.03 4.31
C ASP A 47 -2.16 16.73 4.23
N SER A 48 -2.15 18.04 4.52
CA SER A 48 -3.32 18.91 4.47
C SER A 48 -3.56 19.54 3.09
N SER A 49 -2.69 19.30 2.10
CA SER A 49 -2.80 19.87 0.74
C SER A 49 -3.93 19.26 -0.09
N GLY A 50 -4.64 18.26 0.45
CA GLY A 50 -5.74 17.56 -0.22
C GLY A 50 -5.28 16.49 -1.21
N LYS A 51 -3.96 16.25 -1.31
CA LYS A 51 -3.40 15.13 -2.07
C LYS A 51 -3.75 13.81 -1.38
N ARG A 52 -3.84 12.73 -2.16
CA ARG A 52 -4.02 11.37 -1.66
C ARG A 52 -2.75 10.56 -1.89
N PRO A 53 -2.44 9.61 -1.00
CA PRO A 53 -1.27 8.78 -1.19
C PRO A 53 -1.51 7.81 -2.35
N ALA A 54 -0.45 7.45 -3.06
CA ALA A 54 -0.47 6.29 -3.95
C ALA A 54 -0.11 5.03 -3.15
N CYS A 55 -0.80 3.92 -3.39
CA CYS A 55 -0.47 2.64 -2.78
C CYS A 55 -0.67 1.45 -3.73
N VAL A 56 0.15 0.42 -3.51
CA VAL A 56 0.07 -0.88 -4.17
C VAL A 56 0.22 -1.89 -3.05
N LEU A 57 -0.89 -2.43 -2.55
CA LEU A 57 -0.89 -3.33 -1.39
C LEU A 57 -1.35 -4.73 -1.76
N ARG A 58 -0.68 -5.72 -1.18
CA ARG A 58 -1.01 -7.14 -1.26
C ARG A 58 -1.44 -7.63 0.12
N PHE A 59 -2.61 -8.23 0.16
CA PHE A 59 -3.20 -8.89 1.31
C PHE A 59 -2.97 -10.40 1.17
N ARG A 60 -2.15 -10.95 2.05
CA ARG A 60 -1.98 -12.40 2.23
C ARG A 60 -2.94 -12.87 3.31
N LEU A 61 -4.06 -13.47 2.91
CA LEU A 61 -5.12 -13.93 3.80
C LEU A 61 -5.34 -15.43 3.64
N PRO A 62 -5.70 -16.18 4.69
CA PRO A 62 -6.22 -17.54 4.55
C PRO A 62 -7.47 -17.56 3.66
N ASN A 63 -7.70 -18.65 2.93
CA ASN A 63 -8.84 -18.80 2.00
C ASN A 63 -10.21 -18.66 2.69
N GLU A 64 -10.29 -18.86 4.00
CA GLU A 64 -11.51 -18.76 4.80
C GLU A 64 -11.85 -17.31 5.19
N MET A 65 -10.89 -16.38 5.06
CA MET A 65 -11.06 -14.98 5.45
C MET A 65 -11.58 -14.09 4.31
N TYR A 66 -11.77 -14.64 3.10
CA TYR A 66 -12.28 -13.87 1.98
C TYR A 66 -13.07 -14.72 0.97
N ASP A 67 -14.13 -14.15 0.39
CA ASP A 67 -14.93 -14.76 -0.67
C ASP A 67 -14.85 -13.94 -1.96
N VAL A 68 -14.48 -14.61 -3.05
CA VAL A 68 -14.29 -14.06 -4.40
C VAL A 68 -15.45 -14.35 -5.35
N ASN A 69 -16.41 -15.19 -4.94
CA ASN A 69 -17.51 -15.66 -5.81
C ASN A 69 -18.71 -14.70 -5.81
N ILE A 70 -18.49 -13.39 -5.68
CA ILE A 70 -19.55 -12.42 -5.43
C ILE A 70 -19.86 -11.58 -6.68
N SER A 71 -18.84 -11.21 -7.45
CA SER A 71 -19.03 -10.44 -8.68
C SER A 71 -18.71 -11.26 -9.93
N PRO A 72 -19.45 -11.08 -11.05
CA PRO A 72 -19.19 -11.78 -12.31
C PRO A 72 -17.81 -11.45 -12.91
N ASP A 73 -17.26 -10.27 -12.60
CA ASP A 73 -15.92 -9.82 -13.01
C ASP A 73 -14.80 -10.23 -12.02
N LYS A 74 -15.16 -10.83 -10.88
CA LYS A 74 -14.27 -11.34 -9.81
C LYS A 74 -13.31 -10.29 -9.22
N ARG A 75 -13.65 -9.00 -9.34
CA ARG A 75 -12.87 -7.88 -8.76
C ARG A 75 -13.34 -7.50 -7.36
N GLU A 76 -14.58 -7.83 -7.01
CA GLU A 76 -15.11 -7.59 -5.67
C GLU A 76 -14.86 -8.80 -4.78
N VAL A 77 -14.45 -8.54 -3.54
CA VAL A 77 -14.15 -9.55 -2.54
C VAL A 77 -14.78 -9.16 -1.21
N LEU A 78 -15.47 -10.12 -0.57
CA LEU A 78 -15.94 -9.95 0.80
C LEU A 78 -14.86 -10.42 1.76
N LEU A 79 -14.45 -9.56 2.68
CA LEU A 79 -13.49 -9.88 3.72
C LEU A 79 -14.22 -10.14 5.04
N SER A 80 -14.00 -11.30 5.67
CA SER A 80 -14.71 -11.69 6.91
C SER A 80 -14.42 -10.74 8.08
N GLU A 81 -13.18 -10.26 8.19
CA GLU A 81 -12.72 -9.33 9.24
C GLU A 81 -12.31 -7.96 8.66
N GLU A 82 -13.08 -7.44 7.72
CA GLU A 82 -12.75 -6.20 6.98
C GLU A 82 -12.41 -5.01 7.89
N ALA A 83 -13.17 -4.81 8.97
CA ALA A 83 -12.95 -3.71 9.90
C ALA A 83 -11.62 -3.83 10.65
N ALA A 84 -11.29 -5.04 11.12
CA ALA A 84 -10.02 -5.29 11.82
C ALA A 84 -8.82 -5.12 10.87
N ILE A 85 -8.95 -5.55 9.62
CA ILE A 85 -7.94 -5.35 8.58
C ILE A 85 -7.75 -3.85 8.31
N CYS A 86 -8.83 -3.08 8.15
CA CYS A 86 -8.77 -1.64 7.95
C CYS A 86 -8.08 -0.91 9.11
N ASN A 87 -8.45 -1.23 10.35
CA ASN A 87 -7.88 -0.61 11.54
C ASN A 87 -6.38 -0.89 11.65
N ARG A 88 -5.97 -2.16 11.52
CA ARG A 88 -4.55 -2.53 11.56
C ARG A 88 -3.73 -1.86 10.46
N LEU A 89 -4.28 -1.78 9.25
CA LEU A 89 -3.63 -1.08 8.16
C LEU A 89 -3.46 0.41 8.49
N ARG A 90 -4.52 1.04 9.00
CA ARG A 90 -4.52 2.45 9.40
C ARG A 90 -3.42 2.72 10.43
N ASP A 91 -3.36 1.94 11.50
CA ASP A 91 -2.40 2.11 12.58
C ASP A 91 -0.95 1.95 12.08
N ASN A 92 -0.69 0.93 11.25
CA ASN A 92 0.63 0.72 10.65
C ASN A 92 1.05 1.87 9.72
N LEU A 93 0.11 2.44 8.96
CA LEU A 93 0.41 3.56 8.07
C LEU A 93 0.70 4.84 8.86
N ILE A 94 -0.07 5.09 9.92
CA ILE A 94 0.16 6.21 10.84
C ILE A 94 1.56 6.09 11.44
N ASP A 95 1.94 4.92 11.93
CA ASP A 95 3.26 4.66 12.49
C ASP A 95 4.37 4.85 11.44
N LEU A 96 4.22 4.25 10.25
CA LEU A 96 5.16 4.37 9.13
C LEU A 96 5.40 5.83 8.72
N TRP A 97 4.33 6.62 8.56
CA TRP A 97 4.47 8.02 8.17
C TRP A 97 5.00 8.89 9.31
N SER A 98 4.68 8.58 10.56
CA SER A 98 5.17 9.31 11.74
C SER A 98 6.68 9.12 11.95
N GLN A 99 7.19 7.90 11.75
CA GLN A 99 8.62 7.60 11.91
C GLN A 99 9.49 8.32 10.88
N SER A 100 8.89 8.77 9.79
CA SER A 100 9.65 9.08 8.60
C SER A 100 10.25 10.46 8.51
N ASN A 101 9.85 11.46 9.30
CA ASN A 101 10.43 12.83 9.37
C ASN A 101 10.99 13.43 8.05
N GLY A 102 10.46 13.02 6.89
CA GLY A 102 11.00 13.38 5.56
C GLY A 102 12.26 12.63 5.07
N VAL A 103 12.85 11.69 5.82
CA VAL A 103 14.04 10.91 5.39
C VAL A 103 13.70 9.42 5.35
N PHE A 104 13.60 8.89 4.14
CA PHE A 104 13.45 7.46 3.89
C PHE A 104 14.60 6.96 3.04
N VAL A 105 15.16 5.81 3.42
CA VAL A 105 16.17 5.10 2.62
C VAL A 105 15.56 4.69 1.29
N GLU A 106 16.19 5.15 0.21
CA GLU A 106 15.85 4.87 -1.19
C GLU A 106 15.88 3.35 -1.42
N ASN A 107 14.81 2.77 -1.96
CA ASN A 107 14.75 1.33 -2.24
C ASN A 107 15.28 1.04 -3.66
N GLU A 108 15.92 -0.11 -3.85
CA GLU A 108 16.58 -0.55 -5.12
C GLU A 108 15.72 -0.41 -6.39
N VAL A 109 14.39 -0.38 -6.28
CA VAL A 109 13.46 -0.17 -7.40
C VAL A 109 13.72 1.17 -8.10
N GLU A 110 14.10 2.22 -7.35
CA GLU A 110 14.50 3.52 -7.90
C GLU A 110 15.90 3.46 -8.55
N ALA A 111 16.83 2.73 -7.94
CA ALA A 111 18.18 2.51 -8.49
C ALA A 111 18.14 1.75 -9.83
N MET A 112 17.20 0.81 -9.98
CA MET A 112 16.97 0.08 -11.23
C MET A 112 16.29 0.95 -12.31
N SER A 113 15.35 1.82 -11.92
CA SER A 113 14.74 2.80 -12.82
C SER A 113 15.78 3.79 -13.38
N ASN A 114 16.74 4.23 -12.54
CA ASN A 114 17.81 5.14 -12.95
C ASN A 114 18.95 4.50 -13.75
N ARG A 115 19.11 3.16 -13.75
CA ARG A 115 20.20 2.47 -14.47
C ARG A 115 19.87 2.15 -15.93
N ALA A 116 18.60 2.25 -16.33
CA ALA A 116 18.12 1.81 -17.64
C ALA A 116 18.00 2.97 -18.65
N ALA A 117 19.09 3.65 -18.99
CA ALA A 117 19.24 4.32 -20.30
C ALA A 117 20.70 4.76 -20.57
N PRO A 118 21.34 4.33 -21.67
CA PRO A 118 22.39 5.14 -22.30
C PRO A 118 21.71 6.32 -23.02
N GLN A 119 22.06 7.54 -22.63
CA GLN A 119 21.51 8.78 -23.21
C GLN A 119 21.98 8.95 -24.66
N PRO A 120 21.09 9.34 -25.58
CA PRO A 120 21.41 10.38 -26.55
C PRO A 120 20.75 11.69 -26.06
N ALA A 121 21.54 12.76 -26.06
CA ALA A 121 21.07 14.11 -25.78
C ALA A 121 19.92 14.46 -26.74
N VAL A 122 18.72 14.75 -26.22
CA VAL A 122 17.92 15.96 -26.47
C VAL A 122 16.49 15.84 -25.87
N VAL A 123 16.04 16.94 -25.25
CA VAL A 123 14.68 17.33 -24.84
C VAL A 123 14.06 16.65 -23.61
N ALA A 124 13.83 17.48 -22.59
CA ALA A 124 13.17 17.18 -21.34
C ALA A 124 11.71 16.71 -21.49
N VAL A 125 11.36 15.61 -20.84
CA VAL A 125 9.97 15.27 -20.49
C VAL A 125 9.92 14.72 -19.06
N SER A 126 9.09 15.38 -18.26
CA SER A 126 8.75 15.14 -16.85
C SER A 126 8.32 13.68 -16.57
N SER A 127 8.98 12.98 -15.64
CA SER A 127 8.64 11.60 -15.24
C SER A 127 8.18 11.51 -13.78
N ALA A 128 6.86 11.46 -13.58
CA ALA A 128 6.18 11.36 -12.29
C ALA A 128 6.08 9.91 -11.77
N ALA A 129 7.20 9.25 -11.44
CA ALA A 129 7.19 7.82 -11.07
C ALA A 129 7.95 7.45 -9.77
N GLN A 130 8.21 8.39 -8.85
CA GLN A 130 9.28 8.22 -7.85
C GLN A 130 8.90 8.03 -6.37
N ASN A 131 7.64 7.88 -5.97
CA ASN A 131 7.32 7.85 -4.53
C ASN A 131 6.48 6.63 -4.10
N MET A 132 7.11 5.49 -3.80
CA MET A 132 6.45 4.26 -3.34
C MET A 132 7.32 3.43 -2.35
N LEU A 133 6.88 3.24 -1.10
CA LEU A 133 7.59 2.60 0.04
C LEU A 133 7.05 1.24 0.47
N ARG A 134 7.92 0.23 0.60
CA ARG A 134 7.56 -1.16 0.93
C ARG A 134 7.27 -1.43 2.41
N LEU A 135 6.07 -1.91 2.73
CA LEU A 135 5.76 -2.66 3.95
C LEU A 135 6.50 -4.00 3.90
N GLN A 136 7.52 -4.17 4.75
CA GLN A 136 8.21 -5.44 4.95
C GLN A 136 7.45 -6.36 5.93
N GLN A 137 7.80 -7.63 5.85
CA GLN A 137 7.03 -8.83 6.19
C GLN A 137 7.30 -9.28 7.63
N PHE A 138 6.26 -9.61 8.42
CA PHE A 138 6.41 -10.44 9.63
C PHE A 138 5.77 -11.81 9.41
N SER A 139 6.57 -12.85 9.62
CA SER A 139 6.20 -14.27 9.55
C SER A 139 5.59 -14.76 10.88
N ALA A 140 4.55 -15.57 10.69
CA ALA A 140 3.73 -16.43 11.55
C ALA A 140 4.24 -16.99 12.91
N ILE A 141 3.29 -16.98 13.87
CA ILE A 141 2.74 -18.07 14.73
C ILE A 141 3.66 -18.83 15.70
N SER A 142 3.25 -18.88 16.98
CA SER A 142 3.42 -20.06 17.84
C SER A 142 2.18 -20.30 18.70
N SER A 143 1.40 -21.32 18.33
CA SER A 143 0.34 -21.92 19.14
C SER A 143 0.90 -23.08 19.96
N ARG A 144 0.85 -22.99 21.29
CA ARG A 144 0.98 -24.03 22.32
C ARG A 144 0.34 -23.38 23.58
N GLU A 145 -0.61 -23.93 24.32
CA GLU A 145 -1.15 -25.27 24.56
C GLU A 145 -2.64 -25.15 24.93
N ILE A 146 -3.50 -26.07 24.47
CA ILE A 146 -4.58 -26.59 25.32
C ILE A 146 -4.69 -28.09 25.01
N SER A 147 -4.21 -28.91 25.92
CA SER A 147 -4.54 -30.33 26.04
C SER A 147 -5.29 -30.51 27.35
N ALA A 148 -6.57 -30.87 27.28
CA ALA A 148 -7.27 -31.60 28.33
C ALA A 148 -8.55 -32.21 27.75
N PRO A 149 -8.85 -33.48 28.03
CA PRO A 149 -10.18 -33.87 28.47
C PRO A 149 -10.34 -33.68 29.99
#